data_AF-A0A0G3HCY4-F1
#
_entry.id   AF-A0A0G3HCY4-F1
#
_cell.length_a   1.000
_cell.length_b   1.000
_cell.length_c   1.000
_cell.angle_alpha   90.00
_cell.angle_beta   90.00
_cell.angle_gamma   90.00
#
_symmetry.space_group_name_H-M   'P 1'
#
loop_
_entity.id
_entity.type
_entity.pdbx_description
1 polymer ?
#
loop_
_entity_poly.entity_id
_entity_poly.type
_entity_poly.pdbx_seq_one_letter_code
_entity_poly.pdbx_strand_id
1 'polypeptide(L)'
;MAEDLTPTHQWLNDAAHALDTDPDLVAELVPDLLALTKVIAHHGPSRPAAPLTAFLVGYAAGAQGGDADGVRARIDAIKALLPDAD
;
A
#
# COMPACT_ATOMS: atom_id res chain seq x y z
N MET A 1 9.00 -1.34 20.29
CA MET A 1 8.99 -2.74 19.80
C MET A 1 8.28 -2.72 18.46
N ALA A 2 8.80 -3.41 17.44
CA ALA A 2 8.06 -3.55 16.19
C ALA A 2 6.76 -4.31 16.48
N GLU A 3 5.65 -3.86 15.89
CA GLU A 3 4.36 -4.54 15.97
C GLU A 3 4.47 -5.92 15.32
N ASP A 4 3.88 -6.95 15.93
CA ASP A 4 3.78 -8.27 15.32
C ASP A 4 2.76 -8.22 14.18
N LEU A 5 3.24 -8.34 12.94
CA LEU A 5 2.41 -8.30 11.74
C LEU A 5 1.88 -9.68 11.35
N THR A 6 2.16 -10.75 12.12
CA THR A 6 1.66 -12.10 11.82
C THR A 6 0.13 -12.15 11.67
N PRO A 7 -0.67 -11.55 12.58
CA PRO A 7 -2.13 -11.53 12.41
C PRO A 7 -2.57 -10.77 11.16
N THR A 8 -1.87 -9.70 10.80
CA THR A 8 -2.15 -8.90 9.60
C THR A 8 -1.89 -9.69 8.33
N HIS A 9 -0.75 -10.38 8.24
CA HIS A 9 -0.45 -11.23 7.09
C HIS A 9 -1.46 -12.36 6.94
N GLN A 10 -1.86 -12.99 8.05
CA GLN A 10 -2.88 -14.05 8.00
C GLN A 10 -4.23 -13.53 7.51
N TRP A 11 -4.68 -12.39 8.05
CA TRP A 11 -5.92 -11.75 7.59
C TRP A 11 -5.86 -11.38 6.10
N LEU A 12 -4.74 -10.80 5.64
CA LEU A 12 -4.58 -10.40 4.23
C LEU A 12 -4.54 -11.62 3.29
N ASN A 13 -3.97 -12.74 3.72
CA ASN A 13 -4.02 -14.00 2.98
C ASN A 13 -5.47 -14.48 2.81
N ASP A 14 -6.24 -14.52 3.91
CA ASP A 14 -7.64 -14.96 3.87
C ASP A 14 -8.52 -14.00 3.04
N ALA A 15 -8.27 -12.70 3.14
CA ALA A 15 -8.96 -11.69 2.34
C ALA A 15 -8.62 -11.78 0.84
N ALA A 16 -7.36 -12.04 0.49
CA ALA A 16 -6.94 -12.24 -0.90
C ALA A 16 -7.67 -13.45 -1.51
N HIS A 17 -7.77 -14.56 -0.77
CA HIS A 17 -8.56 -15.72 -1.19
C HIS A 17 -10.05 -15.40 -1.33
N ALA A 18 -10.64 -14.66 -0.39
CA ALA A 18 -12.05 -14.28 -0.45
C ALA A 18 -12.39 -13.35 -1.63
N LEU A 19 -11.39 -12.65 -2.18
CA LEU A 19 -11.52 -11.71 -3.29
C LEU A 19 -10.93 -12.23 -4.60
N ASP A 20 -10.59 -13.53 -4.69
CA ASP A 20 -9.96 -14.16 -5.86
C ASP A 20 -8.71 -13.40 -6.36
N THR A 21 -7.91 -12.89 -5.44
CA THR A 21 -6.67 -12.13 -5.71
C THR A 21 -5.44 -12.95 -5.33
N ASP A 22 -4.31 -12.72 -5.99
CA ASP A 22 -3.05 -13.40 -5.71
C ASP A 22 -2.50 -13.05 -4.30
N PRO A 23 -2.47 -14.00 -3.35
CA PRO A 23 -1.97 -13.75 -1.99
C PRO A 23 -0.46 -13.50 -1.94
N ASP A 24 0.32 -14.04 -2.87
CA ASP A 24 1.78 -13.87 -2.90
C ASP A 24 2.11 -12.43 -3.31
N LEU A 25 1.40 -11.90 -4.32
CA LEU A 25 1.49 -10.51 -4.71
C LEU A 25 1.08 -9.55 -3.58
N VAL A 26 0.00 -9.87 -2.86
CA VAL A 26 -0.43 -9.07 -1.70
C VAL A 26 0.67 -9.07 -0.64
N ALA A 27 1.21 -10.23 -0.28
CA ALA A 27 2.28 -10.37 0.71
C ALA A 27 3.55 -9.60 0.30
N GLU A 28 3.92 -9.65 -0.99
CA GLU A 28 5.06 -8.90 -1.53
C GLU A 28 4.90 -7.38 -1.33
N LEU A 29 3.68 -6.86 -1.50
CA LEU A 29 3.40 -5.43 -1.49
C LEU A 29 3.10 -4.84 -0.10
N VAL A 30 2.89 -5.68 0.94
CA VAL A 30 2.62 -5.21 2.30
C VAL A 30 3.67 -4.20 2.79
N PRO A 31 4.99 -4.47 2.71
CA PRO A 31 6.01 -3.53 3.19
C PRO A 31 5.95 -2.18 2.49
N ASP A 32 5.75 -2.18 1.16
CA ASP A 32 5.70 -0.98 0.33
C ASP A 32 4.48 -0.11 0.69
N LEU A 33 3.30 -0.73 0.85
CA LEU A 33 2.06 -0.05 1.22
C LEU A 33 2.09 0.46 2.67
N LEU A 34 2.67 -0.29 3.61
CA LEU A 34 2.85 0.18 4.99
C LEU A 34 3.84 1.34 5.07
N ALA A 35 4.92 1.30 4.28
CA ALA A 35 5.85 2.42 4.16
C ALA A 35 5.16 3.67 3.57
N LEU A 36 4.36 3.51 2.51
CA LEU A 36 3.57 4.59 1.92
C LEU A 36 2.60 5.20 2.97
N THR A 37 1.79 4.38 3.62
CA THR A 37 0.80 4.85 4.60
C THR A 37 1.47 5.60 5.76
N LYS A 38 2.63 5.14 6.23
CA LYS A 38 3.45 5.87 7.22
C LYS A 38 3.87 7.24 6.71
N VAL A 39 4.36 7.34 5.48
CA VAL A 39 4.80 8.63 4.89
C VAL A 39 3.62 9.59 4.76
N ILE A 40 2.49 9.14 4.21
CA ILE A 40 1.29 9.98 4.04
C ILE A 40 0.71 10.41 5.38
N ALA A 41 0.75 9.55 6.41
CA ALA A 41 0.28 9.91 7.73
C ALA A 41 1.09 11.04 8.39
N HIS A 42 2.37 11.20 8.03
CA HIS A 42 3.25 12.24 8.58
C HIS A 42 3.33 13.50 7.72
N HIS A 43 3.41 13.35 6.39
CA HIS A 43 3.70 14.45 5.46
C HIS A 43 2.52 14.78 4.54
N GLY A 44 1.48 13.95 4.53
CA GLY A 44 0.26 14.19 3.76
C GLY A 44 -0.67 15.21 4.41
N PRO A 45 -1.78 15.55 3.73
CA PRO A 45 -2.70 16.60 4.19
C PRO A 45 -3.43 16.26 5.50
N SER A 46 -3.59 14.97 5.81
CA SER A 46 -4.17 14.50 7.07
C SER A 46 -3.94 12.99 7.27
N ARG A 47 -4.05 12.49 8.51
CA ARG A 47 -3.91 11.05 8.81
C ARG A 47 -4.91 10.16 8.04
N PRO A 48 -6.20 10.53 7.87
CA PRO A 48 -7.13 9.76 7.03
C PRO A 48 -6.70 9.62 5.55
N ALA A 49 -5.82 10.49 5.05
CA ALA A 49 -5.32 10.35 3.69
C ALA A 49 -4.49 9.07 3.49
N ALA A 50 -3.84 8.55 4.54
CA ALA A 50 -2.97 7.37 4.43
C ALA A 50 -3.69 6.13 3.83
N PRO A 51 -4.78 5.60 4.43
CA PRO A 51 -5.50 4.47 3.85
C PRO A 51 -6.16 4.79 2.50
N LEU A 52 -6.66 6.01 2.30
CA LEU A 52 -7.29 6.42 1.03
C LEU A 52 -6.27 6.47 -0.13
N THR A 53 -5.05 6.90 0.15
CA THR A 53 -3.97 6.91 -0.83
C THR A 53 -3.50 5.49 -1.16
N ALA A 54 -3.39 4.60 -0.18
CA ALA A 54 -3.07 3.19 -0.42
C ALA A 54 -4.13 2.51 -1.32
N PHE A 55 -5.42 2.76 -1.05
CA PHE A 55 -6.51 2.31 -1.92
C PHE A 55 -6.38 2.87 -3.34
N LEU A 56 -6.14 4.17 -3.49
CA LEU A 56 -6.02 4.82 -4.80
C LEU A 56 -4.85 4.25 -5.63
N VAL A 57 -3.70 4.01 -4.99
CA VAL A 57 -2.53 3.38 -5.61
C VAL A 57 -2.87 1.99 -6.14
N GLY A 58 -3.47 1.14 -5.30
CA GLY A 58 -3.90 -0.21 -5.70
C GLY A 58 -4.94 -0.18 -6.82
N TYR A 59 -5.94 0.70 -6.72
CA TYR A 59 -6.97 0.89 -7.74
C TYR A 59 -6.37 1.32 -9.10
N ALA A 60 -5.46 2.28 -9.10
CA ALA A 60 -4.82 2.79 -10.32
C ALA A 60 -3.83 1.78 -10.95
N ALA A 61 -3.17 0.96 -10.14
CA ALA A 61 -2.31 -0.12 -10.62
C ALA A 61 -3.14 -1.30 -11.19
N GLY A 62 -4.22 -1.68 -10.51
CA GLY A 62 -5.14 -2.72 -10.96
C GLY A 62 -5.77 -2.40 -12.33
N ALA A 63 -6.08 -1.12 -12.59
CA ALA A 63 -6.55 -0.66 -13.89
C ALA A 63 -5.52 -0.83 -15.04
N GLN A 64 -4.27 -1.16 -14.73
CA GLN A 64 -3.14 -1.25 -15.67
C GLN A 64 -2.42 -2.61 -15.63
N GLY A 65 -3.10 -3.66 -15.15
CA GLY A 65 -2.57 -5.02 -15.13
C GLY A 65 -2.31 -5.57 -13.73
N GLY A 66 -2.22 -4.69 -12.72
CA GLY A 66 -2.21 -5.09 -11.32
C GLY A 66 -0.96 -5.86 -10.88
N ASP A 67 0.22 -5.53 -11.40
CA ASP A 67 1.49 -6.12 -10.97
C ASP A 67 2.22 -5.27 -9.90
N ALA A 68 3.23 -5.87 -9.28
CA ALA A 68 3.99 -5.22 -8.20
C ALA A 68 4.72 -3.95 -8.68
N ASP A 69 5.29 -3.99 -9.89
CA ASP A 69 5.99 -2.86 -10.49
C ASP A 69 5.03 -1.70 -10.78
N GLY A 70 3.81 -1.99 -11.24
CA GLY A 70 2.74 -1.03 -11.41
C GLY A 70 2.40 -0.37 -10.07
N VAL A 71 2.22 -1.14 -9.00
CA VAL A 71 1.95 -0.58 -7.67
C VAL A 71 3.10 0.33 -7.22
N ARG A 72 4.36 -0.13 -7.28
CA ARG A 72 5.54 0.65 -6.88
C ARG A 72 5.69 1.94 -7.68
N ALA A 73 5.46 1.89 -8.99
CA ALA A 73 5.48 3.09 -9.83
C ALA A 73 4.44 4.14 -9.40
N ARG A 74 3.26 3.71 -8.93
CA ARG A 74 2.22 4.64 -8.41
C ARG A 74 2.57 5.14 -7.01
N ILE A 75 3.20 4.31 -6.17
CA ILE A 75 3.77 4.75 -4.89
C ILE A 75 4.77 5.89 -5.12
N ASP A 76 5.69 5.74 -6.07
CA ASP A 76 6.70 6.76 -6.37
C ASP A 76 6.09 8.05 -6.91
N ALA A 77 5.12 7.93 -7.82
CA ALA A 77 4.37 9.08 -8.33
C ALA A 77 3.66 9.87 -7.22
N ILE A 78 3.08 9.18 -6.23
CA ILE A 78 2.45 9.81 -5.07
C ILE A 78 3.47 10.46 -4.15
N LYS A 79 4.59 9.77 -3.86
CA LYS A 79 5.66 10.32 -3.01
C LYS A 79 6.24 11.62 -3.57
N ALA A 80 6.34 11.72 -4.90
CA ALA A 80 6.81 12.93 -5.58
C ALA A 80 5.88 14.16 -5.42
N LEU A 81 4.64 13.98 -4.95
CA LEU A 81 3.70 15.07 -4.65
C LEU A 81 3.87 15.65 -3.25
N LEU A 82 4.57 14.94 -2.37
CA LEU A 82 4.75 15.38 -0.99
C LEU A 82 5.78 16.51 -0.93
N PRO A 83 5.60 17.48 -0.03
CA PRO A 83 6.64 18.46 0.23
C PRO A 83 7.92 17.72 0.65
N ASP A 84 9.08 18.25 0.26
CA ASP A 84 10.38 17.71 0.67
C ASP A 84 10.37 17.52 2.20
N ALA A 85 10.56 16.27 2.62
CA ALA A 85 10.69 15.92 4.01
C ALA A 85 12.14 16.21 4.43
N ASP A 86 12.35 17.32 5.15
CA ASP A 86 13.51 17.45 6.03
C ASP A 86 13.47 16.39 7.14
#